data_AF-A0A9P3KY13-F1
#
_entry.id   AF-A0A9P3KY13-F1
#
_cell.length_a   1.000
_cell.length_b   1.000
_cell.length_c   1.000
_cell.angle_alpha   90.00
_cell.angle_beta   90.00
_cell.angle_gamma   90.00
#
_symmetry.space_group_name_H-M   'P 1'
#
loop_
_entity.id
_entity.type
_entity.pdbx_description
1 polymer ?
#
loop_
_entity_poly.entity_id
_entity_poly.type
_entity_poly.pdbx_seq_one_letter_code
_entity_poly.pdbx_strand_id
1 'polypeptide(L)'
;ETVKAKEEEGEAYITEIETIGAAYEEMQSQNRRLLQQISERDEYNTQLIAEGVKARQLQASLQADKLSMETRMQHATAAADVHKQRVARLEEQVKSAWEQMGKAMEDARGMAGSVEAGKRKQAEMERETAAAREAMEGLQKDLAARNTQMVEVEEKLEGERNKRRRVEEERDALSARLARLGPERGGGSGGATVEQLQEELRQYKSIMKCSVCHDRQKEVVITKCFHLFCSPCIQKNLELRHRKCPGCGVPFGQNDVRNVYI
;
A
#
# COMPACT_ATOMS: atom_id res chain seq x y z
N GLU A 1 34.09 -143.06 95.79
CA GLU A 1 34.02 -142.77 94.34
C GLU A 1 32.73 -142.06 93.94
N THR A 2 31.57 -142.42 94.52
CA THR A 2 30.26 -141.80 94.20
C THR A 2 30.08 -140.33 94.59
N VAL A 3 30.74 -139.86 95.66
CA VAL A 3 30.65 -138.45 96.10
C VAL A 3 31.44 -137.51 95.15
N LYS A 4 32.67 -137.88 94.78
CA LYS A 4 33.50 -137.10 93.85
C LYS A 4 32.85 -136.94 92.47
N ALA A 5 32.26 -138.00 91.93
CA ALA A 5 31.55 -137.92 90.65
C ALA A 5 30.33 -136.98 90.70
N LYS A 6 29.66 -136.88 91.86
CA LYS A 6 28.54 -135.95 92.07
C LYS A 6 29.01 -134.51 92.29
N GLU A 7 30.18 -134.32 92.88
CA GLU A 7 30.84 -133.01 92.98
C GLU A 7 31.28 -132.51 91.60
N GLU A 8 31.91 -133.37 90.79
CA GLU A 8 32.30 -133.05 89.40
C GLU A 8 31.09 -132.73 88.50
N GLU A 9 29.98 -133.46 88.65
CA GLU A 9 28.71 -133.19 87.96
C GLU A 9 28.09 -131.84 88.41
N GLY A 10 28.20 -131.52 89.71
CA GLY A 10 27.76 -130.24 90.25
C GLY A 10 28.60 -129.06 89.74
N GLU A 11 29.91 -129.22 89.67
CA GLU A 11 30.82 -128.23 89.08
C GLU A 11 30.53 -128.03 87.58
N ALA A 12 30.27 -129.10 86.83
CA ALA A 12 29.87 -129.02 85.43
C ALA A 12 28.57 -128.21 85.26
N TYR A 13 27.54 -128.46 86.07
CA TYR A 13 26.30 -127.67 86.04
C TYR A 13 26.51 -126.20 86.41
N ILE A 14 27.39 -125.91 87.38
CA ILE A 14 27.74 -124.52 87.72
C ILE A 14 28.36 -123.83 86.50
N THR A 15 29.33 -124.47 85.83
CA THR A 15 29.96 -123.89 84.64
C THR A 15 28.99 -123.70 83.47
N GLU A 16 28.03 -124.61 83.28
CA GLU A 16 26.97 -124.45 82.26
C GLU A 16 26.04 -123.28 82.60
N ILE A 17 25.63 -123.13 83.88
CA ILE A 17 24.81 -122.01 84.35
C ILE A 17 25.56 -120.68 84.18
N GLU A 18 26.84 -120.62 84.52
CA GLU A 18 27.68 -119.42 84.33
C GLU A 18 27.83 -119.07 82.86
N THR A 19 28.02 -120.08 81.98
CA THR A 19 28.13 -119.87 80.53
C THR A 19 26.81 -119.36 79.93
N ILE A 20 25.68 -119.94 80.32
CA ILE A 20 24.34 -119.49 79.89
C ILE A 20 24.06 -118.09 80.44
N GLY A 21 24.42 -117.81 81.69
CA GLY A 21 24.29 -116.50 82.32
C GLY A 21 25.06 -115.42 81.56
N ALA A 22 26.34 -115.67 81.25
CA ALA A 22 27.18 -114.76 80.48
C ALA A 22 26.61 -114.51 79.07
N ALA A 23 26.20 -115.56 78.36
CA ALA A 23 25.57 -115.43 77.04
C ALA A 23 24.25 -114.64 77.09
N TYR A 24 23.46 -114.85 78.15
CA TYR A 24 22.21 -114.11 78.35
C TYR A 24 22.46 -112.63 78.68
N GLU A 25 23.46 -112.31 79.50
CA GLU A 25 23.87 -110.93 79.79
C GLU A 25 24.39 -110.22 78.54
N GLU A 26 25.19 -110.91 77.71
CA GLU A 26 25.66 -110.38 76.43
C GLU A 26 24.49 -110.11 75.49
N MET A 27 23.56 -111.05 75.34
CA MET A 27 22.35 -110.87 74.54
C MET A 27 21.48 -109.71 75.07
N GLN A 28 21.33 -109.58 76.38
CA GLN A 28 20.61 -108.44 76.98
C GLN A 28 21.30 -107.10 76.68
N SER A 29 22.62 -107.04 76.80
CA SER A 29 23.42 -105.85 76.48
C SER A 29 23.28 -105.47 75.00
N GLN A 30 23.36 -106.46 74.11
CA GLN A 30 23.15 -106.28 72.68
C GLN A 30 21.74 -105.78 72.37
N ASN A 31 20.71 -106.38 72.98
CA ASN A 31 19.32 -105.93 72.81
C ASN A 31 19.12 -104.49 73.30
N ARG A 32 19.70 -104.10 74.44
CA ARG A 32 19.65 -102.71 74.92
C ARG A 32 20.29 -101.75 73.92
N ARG A 33 21.46 -102.10 73.37
CA ARG A 33 22.14 -101.28 72.34
C ARG A 33 21.30 -101.15 71.07
N LEU A 34 20.70 -102.24 70.58
CA LEU A 34 19.86 -102.22 69.39
C LEU A 34 18.60 -101.37 69.61
N LEU A 35 17.96 -101.49 70.77
CA LEU A 35 16.80 -100.65 71.12
C LEU A 35 17.17 -99.17 71.19
N GLN A 36 18.33 -98.83 71.76
CA GLN A 36 18.83 -97.46 71.78
C GLN A 36 19.06 -96.93 70.35
N GLN A 37 19.71 -97.70 69.48
CA GLN A 37 19.93 -97.32 68.08
C GLN A 37 18.62 -97.11 67.31
N ILE A 38 17.60 -97.95 67.56
CA ILE A 38 16.27 -97.79 66.96
C ILE A 38 15.64 -96.48 67.46
N SER A 39 15.70 -96.19 68.77
CA SER A 39 15.17 -94.95 69.35
C SER A 39 15.85 -93.71 68.75
N GLU A 40 17.17 -93.68 68.71
CA GLU A 40 17.95 -92.57 68.14
C GLU A 40 17.62 -92.35 66.65
N ARG A 41 17.49 -93.44 65.89
CA ARG A 41 17.08 -93.37 64.48
C ARG A 41 15.65 -92.84 64.34
N ASP A 42 14.73 -93.26 65.18
CA ASP A 42 13.33 -92.83 65.12
C ASP A 42 13.17 -91.35 65.54
N GLU A 43 13.97 -90.88 66.50
CA GLU A 43 14.09 -89.46 66.86
C GLU A 43 14.64 -88.63 65.69
N TYR A 44 15.73 -89.09 65.07
CA TYR A 44 16.31 -88.44 63.89
C TYR A 44 15.33 -88.40 62.70
N ASN A 45 14.62 -89.50 62.43
CA ASN A 45 13.58 -89.55 61.40
C ASN A 45 12.45 -88.55 61.68
N THR A 46 12.04 -88.41 62.95
CA THR A 46 11.02 -87.44 63.35
C THR A 46 11.50 -86.00 63.13
N GLN A 47 12.77 -85.70 63.43
CA GLN A 47 13.38 -84.40 63.16
C GLN A 47 13.40 -84.09 61.65
N LEU A 48 13.86 -85.05 60.83
CA LEU A 48 13.89 -84.90 59.38
C LEU A 48 12.50 -84.66 58.78
N ILE A 49 11.47 -85.37 59.26
CA ILE A 49 10.09 -85.15 58.82
C ILE A 49 9.64 -83.74 59.21
N ALA A 50 9.91 -83.31 60.44
CA ALA A 50 9.54 -81.97 60.89
C ALA A 50 10.21 -80.87 60.07
N GLU A 51 11.51 -81.00 59.77
CA GLU A 51 12.24 -80.10 58.89
C GLU A 51 11.70 -80.12 57.46
N GLY A 52 11.40 -81.31 56.92
CA GLY A 52 10.81 -81.45 55.59
C GLY A 52 9.41 -80.85 55.47
N VAL A 53 8.61 -80.86 56.54
CA VAL A 53 7.32 -80.16 56.61
C VAL A 53 7.53 -78.64 56.67
N LYS A 54 8.43 -78.16 57.53
CA LYS A 54 8.77 -76.72 57.64
C LYS A 54 9.28 -76.16 56.31
N ALA A 55 10.18 -76.87 55.64
CA ALA A 55 10.73 -76.48 54.35
C ALA A 55 9.63 -76.39 53.27
N ARG A 56 8.72 -77.37 53.22
CA ARG A 56 7.57 -77.35 52.30
C ARG A 56 6.61 -76.20 52.59
N GLN A 57 6.32 -75.92 53.86
CA GLN A 57 5.46 -74.80 54.24
C GLN A 57 6.08 -73.46 53.84
N LEU A 58 7.39 -73.27 54.09
CA LEU A 58 8.10 -72.07 53.68
C LEU A 58 8.14 -71.93 52.15
N GLN A 59 8.41 -73.02 51.43
CA GLN A 59 8.39 -73.02 49.97
C GLN A 59 7.02 -72.61 49.42
N ALA A 60 5.93 -73.15 49.98
CA ALA A 60 4.58 -72.78 49.59
C ALA A 60 4.28 -71.30 49.85
N SER A 61 4.71 -70.76 51.00
CA SER A 61 4.59 -69.33 51.31
C SER A 61 5.35 -68.46 50.31
N LEU A 62 6.62 -68.79 50.05
CA LEU A 62 7.45 -68.03 49.11
C LEU A 62 6.91 -68.09 47.68
N GLN A 63 6.31 -69.22 47.27
CA GLN A 63 5.64 -69.33 45.98
C GLN A 63 4.39 -68.45 45.91
N ALA A 64 3.58 -68.40 46.96
CA ALA A 64 2.43 -67.50 47.04
C ALA A 64 2.85 -66.03 46.98
N ASP A 65 3.88 -65.65 47.74
CA ASP A 65 4.43 -64.28 47.72
C ASP A 65 5.01 -63.92 46.35
N LYS A 66 5.73 -64.84 45.72
CA LYS A 66 6.25 -64.65 44.36
C LYS A 66 5.13 -64.36 43.36
N LEU A 67 4.07 -65.18 43.35
CA LEU A 67 2.93 -64.99 42.45
C LEU A 67 2.20 -63.66 42.72
N SER A 68 2.05 -63.29 43.99
CA SER A 68 1.49 -62.00 44.40
C SER A 68 2.33 -60.83 43.86
N MET A 69 3.66 -60.90 44.00
CA MET A 69 4.57 -59.87 43.50
C MET A 69 4.59 -59.81 41.97
N GLU A 70 4.57 -60.94 41.27
CA GLU A 70 4.47 -61.00 39.80
C GLU A 70 3.18 -60.31 39.31
N THR A 71 2.05 -60.59 39.96
CA THR A 71 0.76 -59.96 39.63
C THR A 71 0.79 -58.46 39.87
N ARG A 72 1.33 -58.01 41.01
CA ARG A 72 1.50 -56.58 41.30
C ARG A 72 2.42 -55.88 40.30
N MET A 73 3.50 -56.54 39.88
CA MET A 73 4.42 -56.03 38.87
C MET A 73 3.73 -55.91 37.51
N GLN A 74 2.95 -56.90 37.09
CA GLN A 74 2.17 -56.82 35.85
C GLN A 74 1.17 -55.66 35.88
N HIS A 75 0.45 -55.48 36.98
CA HIS A 75 -0.45 -54.33 37.15
C HIS A 75 0.28 -52.99 37.11
N ALA A 76 1.44 -52.88 37.77
CA ALA A 76 2.26 -51.68 37.76
C ALA A 76 2.77 -51.35 36.34
N THR A 77 3.23 -52.35 35.60
CA THR A 77 3.68 -52.19 34.20
C THR A 77 2.52 -51.74 33.31
N ALA A 78 1.35 -52.38 33.40
CA ALA A 78 0.17 -51.98 32.64
C ALA A 78 -0.27 -50.54 32.94
N ALA A 79 -0.27 -50.15 34.23
CA ALA A 79 -0.56 -48.78 34.63
C ALA A 79 0.48 -47.79 34.08
N ALA A 80 1.77 -48.14 34.12
CA ALA A 80 2.84 -47.33 33.56
C ALA A 80 2.68 -47.12 32.05
N ASP A 81 2.28 -48.15 31.30
CA ASP A 81 2.05 -48.04 29.86
C ASP A 81 0.84 -47.15 29.53
N VAL A 82 -0.25 -47.22 30.31
CA VAL A 82 -1.37 -46.29 30.20
C VAL A 82 -0.92 -44.85 30.48
N HIS A 83 -0.09 -44.64 31.51
CA HIS A 83 0.46 -43.32 31.80
C HIS A 83 1.37 -42.80 30.67
N LYS A 84 2.23 -43.64 30.08
CA LYS A 84 3.05 -43.26 28.92
C LYS A 84 2.18 -42.83 27.73
N GLN A 85 1.14 -43.59 27.42
CA GLN A 85 0.20 -43.23 26.34
C GLN A 85 -0.51 -41.90 26.61
N ARG A 86 -0.91 -41.66 27.87
CA ARG A 86 -1.53 -40.39 28.27
C ARG A 86 -0.55 -39.22 28.13
N VAL A 87 0.70 -39.39 28.55
CA VAL A 87 1.74 -38.37 28.40
C VAL A 87 1.97 -38.05 26.93
N ALA A 88 2.17 -39.05 26.07
CA ALA A 88 2.35 -38.84 24.64
C ALA A 88 1.16 -38.09 23.99
N ARG A 89 -0.07 -38.41 24.39
CA ARG A 89 -1.26 -37.68 23.93
C ARG A 89 -1.28 -36.23 24.39
N LEU A 90 -0.88 -35.96 25.64
CA LEU A 90 -0.82 -34.60 26.17
C LEU A 90 0.29 -33.78 25.49
N GLU A 91 1.44 -34.39 25.21
CA GLU A 91 2.54 -33.74 24.47
C GLU A 91 2.10 -33.34 23.06
N GLU A 92 1.40 -34.21 22.33
CA GLU A 92 0.84 -33.89 21.01
C GLU A 92 -0.22 -32.78 21.09
N GLN A 93 -1.08 -32.80 22.11
CA GLN A 93 -2.06 -31.74 22.33
C GLN A 93 -1.39 -30.39 22.62
N VAL A 94 -0.34 -30.36 23.44
CA VAL A 94 0.43 -29.14 23.73
C VAL A 94 1.10 -28.63 22.47
N LYS A 95 1.70 -29.51 21.66
CA LYS A 95 2.33 -29.13 20.39
C LYS A 95 1.31 -28.53 19.42
N SER A 96 0.16 -29.18 19.23
CA SER A 96 -0.91 -28.67 18.37
C SER A 96 -1.46 -27.32 18.87
N ALA A 97 -1.65 -27.18 20.19
CA ALA A 97 -2.09 -25.91 20.77
C ALA A 97 -1.07 -24.79 20.56
N TRP A 98 0.22 -25.10 20.63
CA TRP A 98 1.30 -24.14 20.39
C TRP A 98 1.33 -23.69 18.92
N GLU A 99 1.18 -24.62 17.97
CA GLU A 99 1.07 -24.31 16.54
C GLU A 99 -0.16 -23.44 16.23
N GLN A 100 -1.32 -23.77 16.82
CA GLN A 100 -2.54 -22.98 16.68
C GLN A 100 -2.39 -21.57 17.26
N MET A 101 -1.75 -21.45 18.43
CA MET A 101 -1.45 -20.15 19.03
C MET A 101 -0.52 -19.32 18.14
N GLY A 102 0.53 -19.94 17.59
CA GLY A 102 1.45 -19.27 16.66
C GLY A 102 0.74 -18.73 15.42
N LYS A 103 -0.14 -19.54 14.81
CA LYS A 103 -0.95 -19.10 13.67
C LYS A 103 -1.90 -17.96 14.04
N ALA A 104 -2.59 -18.07 15.18
CA ALA A 104 -3.51 -17.04 15.65
C ALA A 104 -2.78 -15.70 15.94
N MET A 105 -1.55 -15.74 16.46
CA MET A 105 -0.73 -14.54 16.65
C MET A 105 -0.35 -13.89 15.31
N GLU A 106 0.04 -14.67 14.31
CA GLU A 106 0.38 -14.15 12.98
C GLU A 106 -0.86 -13.55 12.28
N ASP A 107 -2.00 -14.23 12.36
CA ASP A 107 -3.27 -13.73 11.84
C ASP A 107 -3.67 -12.41 12.53
N ALA A 108 -3.55 -12.33 13.86
CA ALA A 108 -3.82 -11.11 14.62
C ALA A 108 -2.88 -9.96 14.22
N ARG A 109 -1.60 -10.26 13.96
CA ARG A 109 -0.62 -9.28 13.46
C ARG A 109 -1.00 -8.78 12.06
N GLY A 110 -1.42 -9.68 11.17
CA GLY A 110 -1.92 -9.33 9.84
C GLY A 110 -3.18 -8.46 9.89
N MET A 111 -4.12 -8.79 10.78
CA MET A 111 -5.32 -7.98 11.01
C MET A 111 -4.99 -6.60 11.57
N ALA A 112 -4.07 -6.51 12.54
CA ALA A 112 -3.62 -5.22 13.08
C ALA A 112 -2.99 -4.34 12.00
N GLY A 113 -2.12 -4.89 11.15
CA GLY A 113 -1.54 -4.18 10.01
C GLY A 113 -2.60 -3.71 9.00
N SER A 114 -3.61 -4.53 8.74
CA SER A 114 -4.74 -4.17 7.86
C SER A 114 -5.59 -3.05 8.44
N VAL A 115 -5.84 -3.06 9.75
CA VAL A 115 -6.54 -1.98 10.46
C VAL A 115 -5.75 -0.67 10.43
N GLU A 116 -4.43 -0.72 10.64
CA GLU A 116 -3.58 0.48 10.53
C GLU A 116 -3.57 1.05 9.11
N ALA A 117 -3.47 0.20 8.09
CA ALA A 117 -3.56 0.61 6.69
C ALA A 117 -4.92 1.23 6.37
N GLY A 118 -6.02 0.64 6.88
CA GLY A 118 -7.37 1.18 6.76
C GLY A 118 -7.50 2.55 7.41
N LYS A 119 -6.98 2.73 8.63
CA LYS A 119 -6.95 4.04 9.32
C LYS A 119 -6.19 5.11 8.55
N ARG A 120 -5.05 4.77 7.94
CA ARG A 120 -4.28 5.71 7.10
C ARG A 120 -5.08 6.17 5.88
N LYS A 121 -5.71 5.22 5.17
CA LYS A 121 -6.57 5.54 4.01
C LYS A 121 -7.78 6.37 4.42
N GLN A 122 -8.41 6.04 5.55
CA GLN A 122 -9.52 6.84 6.07
C GLN A 122 -9.09 8.28 6.34
N ALA A 123 -7.96 8.49 7.02
CA ALA A 123 -7.45 9.83 7.29
C ALA A 123 -7.09 10.61 6.01
N GLU A 124 -6.61 9.94 4.96
CA GLU A 124 -6.35 10.53 3.65
C GLU A 124 -7.66 10.97 2.98
N MET A 125 -8.66 10.08 2.91
CA MET A 125 -9.98 10.42 2.36
C MET A 125 -10.68 11.54 3.15
N GLU A 126 -10.52 11.57 4.47
CA GLU A 126 -11.05 12.67 5.32
C GLU A 126 -10.37 14.01 4.99
N ARG A 127 -9.05 14.02 4.71
CA ARG A 127 -8.36 15.24 4.26
C ARG A 127 -8.79 15.67 2.87
N GLU A 128 -8.92 14.74 1.92
CA GLU A 128 -9.37 15.05 0.57
C GLU A 128 -10.80 15.60 0.55
N THR A 129 -11.70 14.97 1.32
CA THR A 129 -13.09 15.44 1.45
C THR A 129 -13.18 16.79 2.14
N ALA A 130 -12.34 17.07 3.14
CA ALA A 130 -12.24 18.41 3.75
C ALA A 130 -11.75 19.46 2.75
N ALA A 131 -10.67 19.19 2.01
CA ALA A 131 -10.14 20.09 0.99
C ALA A 131 -11.14 20.34 -0.15
N ALA A 132 -11.85 19.31 -0.60
CA ALA A 132 -12.89 19.44 -1.62
C ALA A 132 -14.07 20.29 -1.12
N ARG A 133 -14.46 20.16 0.15
CA ARG A 133 -15.48 21.02 0.77
C ARG A 133 -15.06 22.47 0.83
N GLU A 134 -13.83 22.76 1.26
CA GLU A 134 -13.29 24.13 1.28
C GLU A 134 -13.22 24.73 -0.14
N ALA A 135 -12.79 23.95 -1.13
CA ALA A 135 -12.77 24.40 -2.53
C ALA A 135 -14.19 24.69 -3.07
N MET A 136 -15.16 23.84 -2.76
CA MET A 136 -16.56 24.06 -3.11
C MET A 136 -17.13 25.33 -2.46
N GLU A 137 -16.83 25.58 -1.18
CA GLU A 137 -17.25 26.80 -0.49
C GLU A 137 -16.60 28.05 -1.12
N GLY A 138 -15.32 27.97 -1.48
CA GLY A 138 -14.62 29.02 -2.22
C GLY A 138 -15.29 29.34 -3.56
N LEU A 139 -15.53 28.32 -4.39
CA LEU A 139 -16.21 28.47 -5.68
C LEU A 139 -17.64 29.02 -5.54
N GLN A 140 -18.36 28.65 -4.49
CA GLN A 140 -19.69 29.20 -4.20
C GLN A 140 -19.63 30.70 -3.88
N LYS A 141 -18.65 31.14 -3.09
CA LYS A 141 -18.43 32.57 -2.80
C LYS A 141 -18.05 33.34 -4.06
N ASP A 142 -17.17 32.79 -4.88
CA ASP A 142 -16.76 33.40 -6.15
C ASP A 142 -17.94 33.51 -7.12
N LEU A 143 -18.76 32.47 -7.24
CA LEU A 143 -19.96 32.47 -8.06
C LEU A 143 -20.97 33.52 -7.57
N ALA A 144 -21.18 33.62 -6.26
CA ALA A 144 -22.05 34.64 -5.68
C ALA A 144 -21.55 36.06 -6.00
N ALA A 145 -20.25 36.32 -5.81
CA ALA A 145 -19.65 37.61 -6.13
C ALA A 145 -19.75 37.95 -7.63
N ARG A 146 -19.55 36.96 -8.52
CA ARG A 146 -19.71 37.14 -9.97
C ARG A 146 -21.15 37.43 -10.37
N ASN A 147 -22.11 36.77 -9.76
CA ASN A 147 -23.52 37.05 -9.98
C ASN A 147 -23.87 38.49 -9.56
N THR A 148 -23.38 38.97 -8.40
CA THR A 148 -23.57 40.37 -7.99
C THR A 148 -22.96 41.35 -8.99
N GLN A 149 -21.73 41.09 -9.46
CA GLN A 149 -21.09 41.92 -10.48
C GLN A 149 -21.85 41.92 -11.81
N MET A 150 -22.38 40.77 -12.22
CA MET A 150 -23.18 40.65 -13.44
C MET A 150 -24.44 41.51 -13.34
N VAL A 151 -25.16 41.45 -12.22
CA VAL A 151 -26.34 42.29 -11.96
C VAL A 151 -25.97 43.78 -12.01
N GLU A 152 -24.86 44.20 -11.38
CA GLU A 152 -24.42 45.61 -11.45
C GLU A 152 -24.10 46.06 -12.88
N VAL A 153 -23.47 45.20 -13.69
CA VAL A 153 -23.16 45.50 -15.09
C VAL A 153 -24.44 45.58 -15.92
N GLU A 154 -25.40 44.68 -15.69
CA GLU A 154 -26.71 44.72 -16.32
C GLU A 154 -27.46 46.02 -15.97
N GLU A 155 -27.48 46.43 -14.69
CA GLU A 155 -28.08 47.69 -14.26
C GLU A 155 -27.41 48.91 -14.91
N LYS A 156 -26.07 48.94 -14.96
CA LYS A 156 -25.31 49.99 -15.65
C LYS A 156 -25.64 50.03 -17.14
N LEU A 157 -25.70 48.87 -17.78
CA LEU A 157 -26.05 48.74 -19.21
C LEU A 157 -27.48 49.23 -19.48
N GLU A 158 -28.44 48.86 -18.63
CA GLU A 158 -29.83 49.33 -18.68
C GLU A 158 -29.89 50.86 -18.52
N GLY A 159 -29.10 51.41 -17.58
CA GLY A 159 -28.95 52.84 -17.37
C GLY A 159 -28.40 53.58 -18.59
N GLU A 160 -27.31 53.08 -19.18
CA GLU A 160 -26.74 53.64 -20.41
C GLU A 160 -27.68 53.50 -21.62
N ARG A 161 -28.40 52.38 -21.75
CA ARG A 161 -29.45 52.23 -22.77
C ARG A 161 -30.54 53.28 -22.63
N ASN A 162 -31.00 53.54 -21.41
CA ASN A 162 -32.01 54.57 -21.14
C ASN A 162 -31.48 55.99 -21.43
N LYS A 163 -30.22 56.30 -21.07
CA LYS A 163 -29.59 57.57 -21.44
C LYS A 163 -29.47 57.72 -22.95
N ARG A 164 -28.99 56.69 -23.64
CA ARG A 164 -28.90 56.67 -25.11
C ARG A 164 -30.26 56.94 -25.74
N ARG A 165 -31.32 56.27 -25.25
CA ARG A 165 -32.70 56.49 -25.71
C ARG A 165 -33.14 57.94 -25.54
N ARG A 166 -32.88 58.56 -24.38
CA ARG A 166 -33.19 59.99 -24.15
C ARG A 166 -32.46 60.92 -25.12
N VAL A 167 -31.16 60.68 -25.34
CA VAL A 167 -30.36 61.48 -26.28
C VAL A 167 -30.84 61.28 -27.72
N GLU A 168 -31.21 60.06 -28.10
CA GLU A 168 -31.83 59.77 -29.40
C GLU A 168 -33.18 60.47 -29.57
N GLU A 169 -34.04 60.44 -28.55
CA GLU A 169 -35.32 61.18 -28.52
C GLU A 169 -35.09 62.70 -28.61
N GLU A 170 -34.10 63.25 -27.90
CA GLU A 170 -33.72 64.67 -27.97
C GLU A 170 -33.15 65.05 -29.34
N ARG A 171 -32.30 64.20 -29.93
CA ARG A 171 -31.80 64.36 -31.30
C ARG A 171 -32.97 64.39 -32.27
N ASP A 172 -33.93 63.48 -32.14
CA ASP A 172 -35.09 63.40 -33.03
C ASP A 172 -36.01 64.61 -32.85
N ALA A 173 -36.20 65.08 -31.61
CA ALA A 173 -36.95 66.31 -31.32
C ALA A 173 -36.25 67.57 -31.88
N LEU A 174 -34.93 67.68 -31.74
CA LEU A 174 -34.13 68.77 -32.32
C LEU A 174 -34.11 68.71 -33.84
N SER A 175 -33.98 67.53 -34.43
CA SER A 175 -34.11 67.30 -35.87
C SER A 175 -35.49 67.70 -36.38
N ALA A 176 -36.55 67.33 -35.67
CA ALA A 176 -37.92 67.76 -35.98
C ALA A 176 -38.11 69.27 -35.80
N ARG A 177 -37.45 69.91 -34.83
CA ARG A 177 -37.42 71.37 -34.68
C ARG A 177 -36.63 72.06 -35.79
N LEU A 178 -35.50 71.51 -36.22
CA LEU A 178 -34.75 71.97 -37.39
C LEU A 178 -35.57 71.84 -38.67
N ALA A 179 -36.31 70.74 -38.83
CA ALA A 179 -37.26 70.55 -39.92
C ALA A 179 -38.47 71.51 -39.85
N ARG A 180 -38.80 72.04 -38.66
CA ARG A 180 -39.84 73.07 -38.46
C ARG A 180 -39.30 74.51 -38.55
N LEU A 181 -38.01 74.71 -38.28
CA LEU A 181 -37.30 75.99 -38.32
C LEU A 181 -36.56 76.23 -39.65
N GLY A 182 -36.80 75.40 -40.66
CA GLY A 182 -36.53 75.74 -42.05
C GLY A 182 -37.59 75.14 -42.97
N PRO A 183 -38.21 75.92 -43.89
CA PRO A 183 -37.69 77.14 -44.48
C PRO A 183 -38.60 78.37 -44.29
N GLU A 184 -38.26 79.25 -43.36
CA GLU A 184 -38.40 80.70 -43.56
C GLU A 184 -37.19 81.43 -42.97
N ARG A 185 -36.30 81.85 -43.90
CA ARG A 185 -35.13 82.74 -43.78
C ARG A 185 -33.77 82.12 -43.41
N GLY A 186 -32.95 81.98 -44.47
CA GLY A 186 -31.48 81.90 -44.46
C GLY A 186 -30.95 80.63 -45.14
N GLY A 187 -30.75 80.53 -46.46
CA GLY A 187 -30.29 81.58 -47.37
C GLY A 187 -28.79 81.85 -47.17
N GLY A 188 -27.93 80.87 -47.45
CA GLY A 188 -26.47 81.03 -47.39
C GLY A 188 -25.77 79.70 -47.70
N SER A 189 -25.55 79.40 -48.97
CA SER A 189 -24.26 79.69 -49.62
C SER A 189 -23.05 78.99 -48.96
N GLY A 190 -23.19 77.71 -48.65
CA GLY A 190 -22.06 76.85 -48.25
C GLY A 190 -21.75 75.75 -49.27
N GLY A 191 -22.73 75.31 -50.06
CA GLY A 191 -22.53 74.28 -51.08
C GLY A 191 -21.81 74.80 -52.33
N ALA A 192 -22.25 75.94 -52.87
CA ALA A 192 -21.67 76.53 -54.07
C ALA A 192 -20.23 77.05 -53.86
N THR A 193 -19.92 77.55 -52.67
CA THR A 193 -18.57 78.04 -52.31
C THR A 193 -17.58 76.90 -52.14
N VAL A 194 -18.00 75.76 -51.58
CA VAL A 194 -17.14 74.57 -51.46
C VAL A 194 -16.86 73.95 -52.82
N GLU A 195 -17.84 73.96 -53.73
CA GLU A 195 -17.68 73.42 -55.09
C GLU A 195 -16.81 74.35 -55.97
N GLN A 196 -16.97 75.68 -55.86
CA GLN A 196 -16.05 76.66 -56.46
C GLN A 196 -14.63 76.57 -55.88
N LEU A 197 -14.47 76.47 -54.56
CA LEU A 197 -13.15 76.33 -53.92
C LEU A 197 -12.50 74.98 -54.24
N GLN A 198 -13.27 73.90 -54.42
CA GLN A 198 -12.75 72.60 -54.86
C GLN A 198 -12.35 72.61 -56.34
N GLU A 199 -13.07 73.32 -57.20
CA GLU A 199 -12.69 73.53 -58.60
C GLU A 199 -11.46 74.43 -58.72
N GLU A 200 -11.37 75.52 -57.95
CA GLU A 200 -10.17 76.35 -57.86
C GLU A 200 -8.97 75.55 -57.33
N LEU A 201 -9.13 74.73 -56.27
CA LEU A 201 -8.08 73.82 -55.79
C LEU A 201 -7.67 72.79 -56.85
N ARG A 202 -8.61 72.30 -57.66
CA ARG A 202 -8.33 71.38 -58.77
C ARG A 202 -7.53 72.09 -59.87
N GLN A 203 -7.87 73.34 -60.20
CA GLN A 203 -7.13 74.17 -61.14
C GLN A 203 -5.72 74.52 -60.63
N TYR A 204 -5.56 74.94 -59.37
CA TYR A 204 -4.24 75.20 -58.77
C TYR A 204 -3.38 73.93 -58.71
N LYS A 205 -3.96 72.78 -58.34
CA LYS A 205 -3.26 71.48 -58.39
C LYS A 205 -2.85 71.08 -59.81
N SER A 206 -3.65 71.42 -60.83
CA SER A 206 -3.32 71.16 -62.24
C SER A 206 -2.13 72.01 -62.70
N ILE A 207 -2.06 73.29 -62.33
CA ILE A 207 -0.94 74.19 -62.66
C ILE A 207 0.39 73.66 -62.08
N MET A 208 0.35 73.01 -60.93
CA MET A 208 1.54 72.46 -60.25
C MET A 208 2.04 71.15 -60.84
N LYS A 209 1.24 70.48 -61.69
CA LYS A 209 1.65 69.24 -62.37
C LYS A 209 2.51 69.52 -63.60
N CYS A 210 3.45 68.63 -63.86
CA CYS A 210 4.33 68.68 -65.02
C CYS A 210 3.53 68.50 -66.31
N SER A 211 3.68 69.40 -67.26
CA SER A 211 2.97 69.37 -68.56
C SER A 211 3.41 68.25 -69.50
N VAL A 212 4.43 67.46 -69.14
CA VAL A 212 4.85 66.30 -69.95
C VAL A 212 4.12 65.03 -69.50
N CYS A 213 4.03 64.78 -68.20
CA CYS A 213 3.39 63.56 -67.66
C CYS A 213 2.01 63.79 -67.03
N HIS A 214 1.60 65.04 -66.80
CA HIS A 214 0.30 65.43 -66.21
C HIS A 214 -0.01 64.79 -64.85
N ASP A 215 1.02 64.34 -64.16
CA ASP A 215 0.91 63.47 -62.98
C ASP A 215 1.77 64.00 -61.83
N ARG A 216 3.09 63.99 -62.01
CA ARG A 216 4.08 64.49 -61.03
C ARG A 216 4.13 66.01 -60.97
N GLN A 217 4.53 66.55 -59.81
CA GLN A 217 4.73 67.98 -59.61
C GLN A 217 5.97 68.52 -60.33
N LYS A 218 6.02 69.83 -60.52
CA LYS A 218 7.17 70.54 -61.10
C LYS A 218 8.30 70.65 -60.06
N GLU A 219 9.47 70.11 -60.38
CA GLU A 219 10.63 70.00 -59.47
C GLU A 219 11.91 70.56 -60.10
N VAL A 220 11.92 70.80 -61.41
CA VAL A 220 13.07 71.31 -62.14
C VAL A 220 12.68 72.46 -63.05
N VAL A 221 13.60 73.41 -63.21
CA VAL A 221 13.50 74.52 -64.15
C VAL A 221 14.64 74.46 -65.15
N ILE A 222 14.32 74.72 -66.42
CA ILE A 222 15.34 74.94 -67.46
C ILE A 222 15.72 76.42 -67.45
N THR A 223 16.91 76.76 -66.97
CA THR A 223 17.35 78.15 -66.73
C THR A 223 17.47 79.00 -67.99
N LYS A 224 17.45 78.40 -69.18
CA LYS A 224 17.48 79.09 -70.47
C LYS A 224 16.13 79.67 -70.90
N CYS A 225 15.03 79.04 -70.49
CA CYS A 225 13.68 79.44 -70.91
C CYS A 225 12.67 79.47 -69.75
N PHE A 226 13.12 79.21 -68.52
CA PHE A 226 12.34 79.22 -67.28
C PHE A 226 11.07 78.36 -67.27
N HIS A 227 10.98 77.35 -68.14
CA HIS A 227 9.90 76.38 -68.12
C HIS A 227 10.17 75.31 -67.06
N LEU A 228 9.12 74.96 -66.29
CA LEU A 228 9.18 74.04 -65.17
C LEU A 228 8.53 72.69 -65.50
N PHE A 229 9.18 71.61 -65.07
CA PHE A 229 8.75 70.24 -65.30
C PHE A 229 9.12 69.35 -64.10
N CYS A 230 8.71 68.08 -64.10
CA CYS A 230 9.20 67.13 -63.10
C CYS A 230 10.60 66.64 -63.48
N SER A 231 11.42 66.31 -62.48
CA SER A 231 12.79 65.83 -62.69
C SER A 231 12.86 64.62 -63.64
N PRO A 232 12.00 63.58 -63.49
CA PRO A 232 12.05 62.41 -64.36
C PRO A 232 11.80 62.71 -65.86
N CYS A 233 10.92 63.67 -66.18
CA CYS A 233 10.59 63.98 -67.57
C CYS A 233 11.72 64.71 -68.30
N ILE A 234 12.45 65.60 -67.61
CA ILE A 234 13.58 66.29 -68.21
C ILE A 234 14.82 65.40 -68.27
N GLN A 235 15.05 64.59 -67.24
CA GLN A 235 16.14 63.62 -67.24
C GLN A 235 16.00 62.63 -68.40
N LYS A 236 14.78 62.10 -68.64
CA LYS A 236 14.49 61.22 -69.79
C LYS A 236 14.77 61.89 -71.14
N ASN A 237 14.45 63.18 -71.31
CA ASN A 237 14.75 63.91 -72.54
C ASN A 237 16.26 64.10 -72.75
N LEU A 238 17.02 64.34 -71.68
CA LEU A 238 18.48 64.46 -71.74
C LEU A 238 19.15 63.13 -72.09
N GLU A 239 18.67 62.02 -71.52
CA GLU A 239 19.12 60.65 -71.82
C GLU A 239 18.86 60.27 -73.29
N LEU A 240 17.66 60.58 -73.80
CA LEU A 240 17.28 60.36 -75.20
C LEU A 240 17.91 61.37 -76.18
N ARG A 241 18.80 62.24 -75.71
CA ARG A 241 19.46 63.32 -76.47
C ARG A 241 18.49 64.31 -77.15
N HIS A 242 17.24 64.38 -76.68
CA HIS A 242 16.24 65.38 -77.08
C HIS A 242 16.49 66.70 -76.33
N ARG A 243 17.56 67.40 -76.72
CA ARG A 243 18.05 68.64 -76.10
C ARG A 243 17.24 69.88 -76.50
N LYS A 244 15.91 69.80 -76.45
CA LYS A 244 14.98 70.92 -76.71
C LYS A 244 13.90 70.94 -75.62
N CYS A 245 13.60 72.11 -75.08
CA CYS A 245 12.61 72.28 -74.04
C CYS A 245 11.23 71.76 -74.51
N PRO A 246 10.54 70.88 -73.76
CA PRO A 246 9.21 70.39 -74.15
C PRO A 246 8.14 71.47 -74.26
N GLY A 247 8.32 72.61 -73.56
CA GLY A 247 7.35 73.70 -73.55
C GLY A 247 7.52 74.70 -74.69
N CYS A 248 8.75 74.97 -75.13
CA CYS A 248 9.02 76.05 -76.11
C CYS A 248 10.08 75.72 -77.16
N GLY A 249 10.66 74.53 -77.13
CA GLY A 249 11.65 74.08 -78.13
C GLY A 249 13.05 74.68 -78.01
N VAL A 250 13.29 75.59 -77.05
CA VAL A 250 14.62 76.20 -76.81
C VAL A 250 15.64 75.11 -76.45
N PRO A 251 16.83 75.09 -77.07
CA PRO A 251 17.84 74.08 -76.78
C PRO A 251 18.40 74.25 -75.37
N PHE A 252 18.59 73.14 -74.65
CA PHE A 252 19.15 73.13 -73.29
C PHE A 252 20.04 71.90 -73.05
N GLY A 253 21.02 72.03 -72.14
CA GLY A 253 21.88 70.93 -71.70
C GLY A 253 21.70 70.56 -70.23
N GLN A 254 22.43 69.55 -69.75
CA GLN A 254 22.39 69.10 -68.35
C GLN A 254 22.68 70.24 -67.36
N ASN A 255 23.61 71.13 -67.71
CA ASN A 255 24.01 72.26 -66.85
C ASN A 255 22.93 73.36 -66.75
N ASP A 256 21.94 73.36 -67.65
CA ASP A 256 20.85 74.33 -67.69
C ASP A 256 19.62 73.84 -66.90
N VAL A 257 19.69 72.67 -66.28
CA VAL A 257 18.61 72.12 -65.44
C VAL A 257 18.96 72.35 -63.98
N ARG A 258 18.07 73.04 -63.25
CA ARG A 258 18.22 73.28 -61.81
C ARG A 258 16.98 72.79 -61.08
N ASN A 259 17.16 72.23 -59.89
CA ASN A 259 16.04 71.84 -59.04
C ASN A 259 15.38 73.08 -58.45
N VAL A 260 14.06 73.04 -58.34
CA VAL A 260 13.22 74.05 -57.69
C VAL A 260 12.30 73.33 -56.73
N TYR A 261 12.18 73.89 -55.53
CA TYR A 261 11.25 73.43 -54.50
C TYR A 261 10.14 74.47 -54.41
N ILE A 262 8.90 74.06 -54.72
CA ILE A 262 7.70 74.91 -54.78
C ILE A 262 6.72 74.44 -53.71
#